data_AF-A0A166DLX5-F1
#
_entry.id   AF-A0A166DLX5-F1
#
_cell.length_a   1.000
_cell.length_b   1.000
_cell.length_c   1.000
_cell.angle_alpha   90.00
_cell.angle_beta   90.00
_cell.angle_gamma   90.00
#
_symmetry.space_group_name_H-M   'P 1'
#
loop_
_entity.id
_entity.type
_entity.pdbx_description
1 polymer ?
#
loop_
_entity_poly.entity_id
_entity_poly.type
_entity_poly.pdbx_seq_one_letter_code
_entity_poly.pdbx_strand_id
1 'polypeptide(L)'
;MPPKRKAADDESGTAKKTKPAAPRLKKSQKPEWDLSVEKPEGEWARKSIERWSLLPPYKGHSEQSWKNYYEQRAALDEVNTPDNPASKPIVSEELGQDTWQLLRKASNNVACAIYGATLEDEERKLAIARTLRGSLYYCDLWGNDEEGGGDNPRTVNAKTRLYSPFGIGTAIDFAYDYHYRMRMTMGAERFSTLVAQVRHMDEMEPSDPRGCIAVRKDKRGLEKPEEGAVKLHNMKGATISGTAAKNLAEFEEALFDCSGWLSPRKLYDLLSAAATVGHYHEALGRDILEKAGRGKFKMFQGETDGRSEGKDEAAKLAEAEQLANDADSLPLRLLSLAKALDSSQDGQQHTSEDGALVDVEQEGTSGDAVEEPTATNLDEPF
;
A
#
# COMPACT_ATOMS: atom_id res chain seq x y z
N MET A 1 -86.13 31.67 -26.48
CA MET A 1 -85.70 30.39 -25.86
C MET A 1 -84.82 29.65 -26.86
N PRO A 2 -83.84 28.81 -26.50
CA PRO A 2 -82.87 28.75 -25.38
C PRO A 2 -81.41 28.72 -25.98
N PRO A 3 -80.35 28.15 -25.35
CA PRO A 3 -79.62 28.62 -24.16
C PRO A 3 -78.07 28.71 -24.32
N LYS A 4 -77.46 29.29 -23.27
CA LYS A 4 -76.02 29.41 -22.93
C LYS A 4 -75.17 28.14 -23.16
N ARG A 5 -73.93 28.31 -23.64
CA ARG A 5 -72.80 27.37 -23.44
C ARG A 5 -71.71 28.02 -22.58
N LYS A 6 -71.21 27.25 -21.61
CA LYS A 6 -70.15 27.57 -20.64
C LYS A 6 -68.79 27.64 -21.32
N ALA A 7 -67.94 28.57 -20.90
CA ALA A 7 -66.50 28.54 -21.14
C ALA A 7 -65.85 27.51 -20.20
N ALA A 8 -64.93 26.71 -20.74
CA ALA A 8 -64.01 25.88 -19.97
C ALA A 8 -62.64 26.57 -20.01
N ASP A 9 -62.15 26.96 -18.84
CA ASP A 9 -60.75 27.32 -18.61
C ASP A 9 -59.96 26.02 -18.49
N ASP A 10 -59.04 25.78 -19.43
CA ASP A 10 -58.01 24.75 -19.31
C ASP A 10 -56.74 25.39 -18.73
N GLU A 11 -56.60 25.34 -17.40
CA GLU A 11 -55.32 25.54 -16.71
C GLU A 11 -54.44 24.30 -16.93
N SER A 12 -53.55 24.37 -17.92
CA SER A 12 -52.48 23.37 -18.11
C SER A 12 -51.33 23.63 -17.14
N GLY A 13 -51.45 23.08 -15.92
CA GLY A 13 -50.37 23.02 -14.94
C GLY A 13 -49.22 22.14 -15.44
N THR A 14 -48.09 22.76 -15.77
CA THR A 14 -46.85 22.05 -16.10
C THR A 14 -46.24 21.43 -14.84
N ALA A 15 -46.40 20.11 -14.69
CA ALA A 15 -45.77 19.34 -13.62
C ALA A 15 -44.23 19.39 -13.75
N LYS A 16 -43.56 20.11 -12.85
CA LYS A 16 -42.10 20.08 -12.67
C LYS A 16 -41.68 18.64 -12.33
N LYS A 17 -40.99 17.97 -13.26
CA LYS A 17 -40.30 16.71 -13.00
C LYS A 17 -39.25 16.92 -11.91
N THR A 18 -39.54 16.45 -10.70
CA THR A 18 -38.59 16.36 -9.59
C THR A 18 -37.39 15.53 -10.06
N LYS A 19 -36.19 16.10 -10.02
CA LYS A 19 -34.96 15.35 -10.32
C LYS A 19 -34.90 14.12 -9.39
N PRO A 20 -34.60 12.92 -9.92
CA PRO A 20 -34.43 11.75 -9.06
C PRO A 20 -33.30 12.03 -8.08
N ALA A 21 -33.59 11.83 -6.78
CA ALA A 21 -32.56 11.94 -5.74
C ALA A 21 -31.42 10.97 -6.08
N ALA A 22 -30.18 11.44 -5.97
CA ALA A 22 -29.01 10.59 -6.20
C ALA A 22 -29.10 9.36 -5.28
N PRO A 23 -28.78 8.15 -5.78
CA PRO A 23 -28.83 6.94 -4.99
C PRO A 23 -27.90 7.08 -3.78
N ARG A 24 -28.41 6.77 -2.59
CA ARG A 24 -27.62 6.81 -1.35
C ARG A 24 -26.49 5.79 -1.44
N LEU A 25 -25.26 6.23 -1.15
CA LEU A 25 -24.11 5.35 -1.06
C LEU A 25 -24.27 4.39 0.12
N LYS A 26 -23.71 3.19 -0.01
CA LYS A 26 -23.65 2.23 1.09
C LYS A 26 -22.72 2.75 2.19
N LYS A 27 -22.96 2.32 3.43
CA LYS A 27 -22.08 2.61 4.57
C LYS A 27 -21.09 1.46 4.74
N SER A 28 -19.92 1.81 5.28
CA SER A 28 -18.95 0.84 5.81
C SER A 28 -19.60 -0.01 6.89
N GLN A 29 -19.29 -1.31 6.91
CA GLN A 29 -19.50 -2.16 8.07
C GLN A 29 -18.35 -1.93 9.06
N LYS A 30 -18.65 -1.97 10.35
CA LYS A 30 -17.62 -1.83 11.39
C LYS A 30 -16.90 -3.18 11.52
N PRO A 31 -15.57 -3.25 11.42
CA PRO A 31 -14.83 -4.47 11.68
C PRO A 31 -15.03 -4.95 13.12
N GLU A 32 -15.22 -6.26 13.31
CA GLU A 32 -15.27 -6.92 14.62
C GLU A 32 -13.99 -7.76 14.79
N TRP A 33 -12.85 -7.10 14.96
CA TRP A 33 -11.58 -7.79 15.21
C TRP A 33 -11.53 -8.35 16.63
N ASP A 34 -11.10 -9.59 16.75
CA ASP A 34 -10.78 -10.16 18.06
C ASP A 34 -9.41 -9.65 18.54
N LEU A 35 -9.44 -8.52 19.25
CA LEU A 35 -8.25 -7.90 19.84
C LEU A 35 -7.85 -8.55 21.17
N SER A 36 -8.66 -9.49 21.69
CA SER A 36 -8.43 -10.13 22.98
C SER A 36 -7.47 -11.32 22.90
N VAL A 37 -7.19 -11.81 21.69
CA VAL A 37 -6.23 -12.89 21.47
C VAL A 37 -4.85 -12.45 21.90
N GLU A 38 -4.29 -13.16 22.87
CA GLU A 38 -2.93 -12.93 23.35
C GLU A 38 -1.91 -13.10 22.22
N LYS A 39 -0.85 -12.27 22.26
CA LYS A 39 0.25 -12.36 21.31
C LYS A 39 0.89 -13.76 21.43
N PRO A 40 1.04 -14.52 20.32
CA PRO A 40 1.66 -15.83 20.36
C PRO A 40 3.05 -15.80 21.02
N GLU A 41 3.32 -16.75 21.91
CA GLU A 41 4.57 -16.79 22.71
C GLU A 41 5.73 -17.50 22.00
N GLY A 42 5.44 -18.25 20.94
CA GLY A 42 6.43 -18.99 20.17
C GLY A 42 7.52 -18.09 19.58
N GLU A 43 8.73 -18.64 19.44
CA GLU A 43 9.91 -17.88 19.04
C GLU A 43 9.72 -17.21 17.67
N TRP A 44 9.26 -17.96 16.68
CA TRP A 44 9.14 -17.46 15.31
C TRP A 44 7.96 -16.52 15.15
N ALA A 45 6.86 -16.79 15.85
CA ALA A 45 5.74 -15.89 15.90
C ALA A 45 6.14 -14.54 16.50
N ARG A 46 6.82 -14.53 17.66
CA ARG A 46 7.30 -13.29 18.30
C ARG A 46 8.26 -12.52 17.41
N LYS A 47 9.26 -13.19 16.82
CA LYS A 47 10.20 -12.57 15.87
C LYS A 47 9.48 -11.93 14.69
N SER A 48 8.49 -12.61 14.12
CA SER A 48 7.72 -12.08 12.99
C SER A 48 6.89 -10.86 13.37
N ILE A 49 6.17 -10.96 14.50
CA ILE A 49 5.32 -9.87 15.00
C ILE A 49 6.15 -8.65 15.34
N GLU A 50 7.32 -8.81 15.95
CA GLU A 50 8.20 -7.69 16.30
C GLU A 50 8.86 -7.06 15.09
N ARG A 51 9.46 -7.87 14.20
CA ARG A 51 10.19 -7.38 13.03
C ARG A 51 9.29 -6.60 12.07
N TRP A 52 8.07 -7.09 11.82
CA TRP A 52 7.14 -6.44 10.89
C TRP A 52 5.97 -5.74 11.57
N SER A 53 6.03 -5.59 12.90
CA SER A 53 5.03 -4.87 13.69
C SER A 53 3.59 -5.33 13.43
N LEU A 54 3.40 -6.64 13.33
CA LEU A 54 2.10 -7.22 13.03
C LEU A 54 1.11 -6.89 14.14
N LEU A 55 -0.09 -6.48 13.76
CA LEU A 55 -1.17 -6.09 14.66
C LEU A 55 -2.06 -7.31 14.99
N PRO A 56 -2.80 -7.34 16.13
CA PRO A 56 -3.87 -8.32 16.31
C PRO A 56 -4.96 -8.13 15.24
N PRO A 57 -5.84 -9.09 14.92
CA PRO A 57 -5.92 -10.42 15.51
C PRO A 57 -4.72 -11.29 15.12
N TYR A 58 -4.36 -12.20 16.02
CA TYR A 58 -3.34 -13.23 15.77
C TYR A 58 -4.06 -14.56 15.53
N LYS A 59 -3.76 -15.25 14.41
CA LYS A 59 -4.29 -16.60 14.19
C LYS A 59 -3.33 -17.65 14.76
N GLY A 60 -3.90 -18.73 15.30
CA GLY A 60 -3.18 -19.84 15.93
C GLY A 60 -2.45 -20.73 14.94
N HIS A 61 -1.48 -20.18 14.21
CA HIS A 61 -0.61 -20.93 13.31
C HIS A 61 0.47 -21.69 14.06
N SER A 62 0.99 -22.76 13.44
CA SER A 62 2.09 -23.53 14.01
C SER A 62 3.40 -22.73 14.00
N GLU A 63 4.32 -23.02 14.93
CA GLU A 63 5.65 -22.40 14.95
C GLU A 63 6.46 -22.67 13.66
N GLN A 64 6.24 -23.82 13.02
CA GLN A 64 6.87 -24.10 11.73
C GLN A 64 6.32 -23.21 10.61
N SER A 65 5.01 -22.93 10.63
CA SER A 65 4.38 -21.99 9.68
C SER A 65 4.91 -20.57 9.89
N TRP A 66 5.05 -20.13 11.15
CA TRP A 66 5.68 -18.85 11.49
C TRP A 66 7.14 -18.78 11.07
N LYS A 67 7.89 -19.87 11.24
CA LYS A 67 9.28 -19.96 10.76
C LYS A 67 9.35 -19.78 9.26
N ASN A 68 8.52 -20.50 8.49
CA ASN A 68 8.49 -20.36 7.03
C ASN A 68 8.09 -18.94 6.59
N TYR A 69 7.07 -18.37 7.24
CA TYR A 69 6.67 -16.97 7.03
C TYR A 69 7.85 -16.01 7.25
N TYR A 70 8.55 -16.17 8.38
CA TYR A 70 9.68 -15.33 8.74
C TYR A 70 10.81 -15.44 7.72
N GLU A 71 11.25 -16.66 7.42
CA GLU A 71 12.38 -16.90 6.52
C GLU A 71 12.09 -16.41 5.11
N GLN A 72 10.86 -16.62 4.59
CA GLN A 72 10.47 -16.14 3.27
C GLN A 72 10.45 -14.61 3.20
N ARG A 73 9.84 -13.94 4.18
CA ARG A 73 9.74 -12.47 4.19
C ARG A 73 11.11 -11.82 4.45
N ALA A 74 11.95 -12.43 5.27
CA ALA A 74 13.33 -11.99 5.49
C ALA A 74 14.18 -12.14 4.22
N ALA A 75 14.03 -13.21 3.44
CA ALA A 75 14.70 -13.35 2.16
C ALA A 75 14.20 -12.31 1.12
N LEU A 76 12.92 -11.93 1.18
CA LEU A 76 12.42 -10.80 0.39
C LEU A 76 12.95 -9.44 0.86
N ASP A 77 13.27 -9.26 2.15
CA ASP A 77 13.96 -8.06 2.62
C ASP A 77 15.31 -7.91 1.88
N GLU A 78 16.10 -8.98 1.75
CA GLU A 78 17.38 -8.95 1.01
C GLU A 78 17.18 -8.54 -0.45
N VAL A 79 16.18 -9.11 -1.13
CA VAL A 79 15.84 -8.76 -2.52
C VAL A 79 15.42 -7.29 -2.64
N ASN A 80 14.75 -6.73 -1.63
CA ASN A 80 14.22 -5.37 -1.64
C ASN A 80 15.13 -4.36 -0.89
N THR A 81 16.43 -4.66 -0.76
CA THR A 81 17.44 -3.76 -0.19
C THR A 81 18.24 -3.10 -1.31
N PRO A 82 18.25 -1.76 -1.43
CA PRO A 82 19.05 -1.07 -2.44
C PRO A 82 20.51 -1.53 -2.45
N ASP A 83 21.10 -1.62 -3.65
CA ASP A 83 22.49 -2.03 -3.89
C ASP A 83 22.87 -3.44 -3.39
N ASN A 84 21.90 -4.24 -2.92
CA ASN A 84 22.13 -5.63 -2.59
C ASN A 84 22.22 -6.49 -3.87
N PRO A 85 23.20 -7.38 -4.02
CA PRO A 85 23.27 -8.30 -5.16
C PRO A 85 21.99 -9.14 -5.39
N ALA A 86 21.25 -9.44 -4.32
CA ALA A 86 19.96 -10.15 -4.38
C ALA A 86 18.86 -9.36 -5.10
N SER A 87 19.01 -8.03 -5.24
CA SER A 87 18.04 -7.15 -5.90
C SER A 87 18.09 -7.17 -7.42
N LYS A 88 19.10 -7.81 -8.01
CA LYS A 88 19.24 -7.91 -9.48
C LYS A 88 17.95 -8.30 -10.21
N PRO A 89 17.10 -9.23 -9.73
CA PRO A 89 15.86 -9.60 -10.42
C PRO A 89 14.75 -8.56 -10.38
N ILE A 90 14.88 -7.51 -9.57
CA ILE A 90 13.89 -6.45 -9.46
C ILE A 90 14.40 -5.10 -9.98
N VAL A 91 15.69 -4.97 -10.28
CA VAL A 91 16.28 -3.78 -10.89
C VAL A 91 16.25 -3.95 -12.41
N SER A 92 15.33 -3.26 -13.07
CA SER A 92 15.17 -3.29 -14.53
C SER A 92 15.79 -2.04 -15.15
N GLU A 93 17.06 -2.10 -15.55
CA GLU A 93 17.76 -0.97 -16.17
C GLU A 93 17.07 -0.55 -17.49
N GLU A 94 16.58 -1.51 -18.27
CA GLU A 94 15.94 -1.25 -19.56
C GLU A 94 14.59 -0.53 -19.42
N LEU A 95 13.99 -0.52 -18.23
CA LEU A 95 12.76 0.21 -17.95
C LEU A 95 13.01 1.72 -17.88
N GLY A 96 14.25 2.15 -17.61
CA GLY A 96 14.62 3.57 -17.52
C GLY A 96 13.94 4.32 -16.37
N GLN A 97 13.44 3.60 -15.34
CA GLN A 97 12.74 4.18 -14.20
C GLN A 97 13.30 3.65 -12.87
N ASP A 98 13.30 4.50 -11.85
CA ASP A 98 13.78 4.15 -10.51
C ASP A 98 12.80 3.19 -9.82
N THR A 99 13.20 1.92 -9.74
CA THR A 99 12.45 0.83 -9.11
C THR A 99 12.08 1.15 -7.66
N TRP A 100 12.99 1.76 -6.90
CA TRP A 100 12.79 2.05 -5.48
C TRP A 100 11.80 3.20 -5.30
N GLN A 101 11.86 4.22 -6.15
CA GLN A 101 10.83 5.27 -6.19
C GLN A 101 9.46 4.73 -6.58
N LEU A 102 9.40 3.78 -7.52
CA LEU A 102 8.14 3.13 -7.91
C LEU A 102 7.53 2.37 -6.73
N LEU A 103 8.32 1.53 -6.04
CA LEU A 103 7.88 0.80 -4.84
C LEU A 103 7.44 1.76 -3.73
N ARG A 104 8.22 2.82 -3.46
CA ARG A 104 7.87 3.84 -2.44
C ARG A 104 6.53 4.50 -2.74
N LYS A 105 6.30 4.92 -3.99
CA LYS A 105 5.02 5.51 -4.42
C LYS A 105 3.87 4.51 -4.28
N ALA A 106 4.09 3.25 -4.63
CA ALA A 106 3.10 2.18 -4.51
C ALA A 106 2.74 1.92 -3.04
N SER A 107 3.73 1.74 -2.18
CA SER A 107 3.56 1.60 -0.73
C SER A 107 2.80 2.77 -0.10
N ASN A 108 3.11 4.01 -0.51
CA ASN A 108 2.38 5.17 -0.04
C ASN A 108 0.92 5.17 -0.50
N ASN A 109 0.64 4.79 -1.75
CA ASN A 109 -0.74 4.68 -2.25
C ASN A 109 -1.53 3.57 -1.54
N VAL A 110 -0.89 2.46 -1.16
CA VAL A 110 -1.49 1.41 -0.32
C VAL A 110 -1.89 1.98 1.05
N ALA A 111 -1.01 2.74 1.71
CA ALA A 111 -1.32 3.40 2.97
C ALA A 111 -2.44 4.45 2.84
N CYS A 112 -2.41 5.28 1.78
CA CYS A 112 -3.46 6.25 1.48
C CYS A 112 -4.84 5.60 1.35
N ALA A 113 -4.94 4.41 0.75
CA ALA A 113 -6.22 3.71 0.68
C ALA A 113 -6.84 3.49 2.08
N ILE A 114 -6.02 3.27 3.11
CA ILE A 114 -6.47 3.10 4.49
C ILE A 114 -6.75 4.45 5.18
N TYR A 115 -5.92 5.48 4.98
CA TYR A 115 -6.21 6.80 5.56
C TYR A 115 -7.57 7.35 5.12
N GLY A 116 -7.93 7.12 3.86
CA GLY A 116 -9.24 7.50 3.30
C GLY A 116 -10.37 6.50 3.55
N ALA A 117 -10.17 5.51 4.43
CA ALA A 117 -11.21 4.58 4.85
C ALA A 117 -11.97 5.11 6.08
N THR A 118 -13.22 4.68 6.22
CA THR A 118 -14.04 5.04 7.39
C THR A 118 -13.78 4.03 8.51
N LEU A 119 -13.09 4.44 9.56
CA LEU A 119 -12.92 3.67 10.80
C LEU A 119 -13.00 4.64 11.97
N GLU A 120 -13.81 4.35 12.99
CA GLU A 120 -13.99 5.23 14.16
C GLU A 120 -12.71 5.33 15.01
N ASP A 121 -11.96 4.23 15.07
CA ASP A 121 -10.69 4.14 15.76
C ASP A 121 -9.57 4.64 14.84
N GLU A 122 -9.24 5.92 14.97
CA GLU A 122 -8.24 6.60 14.14
C GLU A 122 -6.81 6.09 14.41
N GLU A 123 -6.46 5.80 15.67
CA GLU A 123 -5.15 5.26 16.03
C GLU A 123 -4.94 3.89 15.37
N ARG A 124 -5.94 3.04 15.44
CA ARG A 124 -5.94 1.75 14.75
C ARG A 124 -5.86 1.89 13.24
N LYS A 125 -6.58 2.84 12.65
CA LYS A 125 -6.53 3.13 11.21
C LYS A 125 -5.10 3.52 10.79
N LEU A 126 -4.45 4.39 11.55
CA LEU A 126 -3.06 4.80 11.33
C LEU A 126 -2.10 3.61 11.47
N ALA A 127 -2.24 2.80 12.52
CA ALA A 127 -1.41 1.62 12.72
C ALA A 127 -1.51 0.62 11.54
N ILE A 128 -2.73 0.37 11.04
CA ILE A 128 -2.97 -0.49 9.86
C ILE A 128 -2.28 0.11 8.62
N ALA A 129 -2.47 1.40 8.36
CA ALA A 129 -1.90 2.08 7.19
C ALA A 129 -0.36 2.05 7.20
N ARG A 130 0.26 2.32 8.36
CA ARG A 130 1.72 2.31 8.55
C ARG A 130 2.29 0.92 8.39
N THR A 131 1.64 -0.10 8.95
CA THR A 131 2.07 -1.50 8.82
C THR A 131 1.98 -1.97 7.37
N LEU A 132 0.91 -1.61 6.65
CA LEU A 132 0.77 -1.93 5.23
C LEU A 132 1.83 -1.23 4.35
N ARG A 133 2.20 0.01 4.66
CA ARG A 133 3.24 0.75 3.92
C ARG A 133 4.55 -0.04 3.82
N GLY A 134 4.94 -0.72 4.91
CA GLY A 134 6.13 -1.56 4.97
C GLY A 134 5.90 -3.04 4.69
N SER A 135 4.76 -3.41 4.11
CA SER A 135 4.38 -4.80 3.85
C SER A 135 4.30 -5.16 2.36
N LEU A 136 4.67 -4.23 1.48
CA LEU A 136 4.70 -4.42 0.03
C LEU A 136 6.11 -4.71 -0.47
N TYR A 137 6.27 -5.79 -1.23
CA TYR A 137 7.55 -6.27 -1.76
C TYR A 137 7.47 -6.51 -3.26
N TYR A 138 8.56 -6.23 -4.00
CA TYR A 138 8.78 -6.84 -5.30
C TYR A 138 9.26 -8.29 -5.13
N CYS A 139 8.70 -9.18 -5.95
CA CYS A 139 9.17 -10.54 -6.14
C CYS A 139 9.98 -10.67 -7.43
N ASP A 140 9.58 -9.93 -8.46
CA ASP A 140 10.20 -9.92 -9.79
C ASP A 140 9.82 -8.62 -10.48
N LEU A 141 10.75 -7.97 -11.19
CA LEU A 141 10.44 -6.83 -12.04
C LEU A 141 11.31 -6.85 -13.28
N TRP A 142 10.64 -6.85 -14.43
CA TRP A 142 11.29 -6.63 -15.71
C TRP A 142 10.43 -5.70 -16.54
N GLY A 143 11.06 -4.77 -17.24
CA GLY A 143 10.38 -3.93 -18.20
C GLY A 143 11.37 -3.36 -19.19
N ASN A 144 10.84 -2.75 -20.23
CA ASN A 144 11.68 -2.09 -21.21
C ASN A 144 10.99 -0.86 -21.78
N ASP A 145 11.77 0.18 -22.02
CA ASP A 145 11.38 1.35 -22.78
C ASP A 145 12.15 1.39 -24.11
N GLU A 146 11.45 1.15 -25.21
CA GLU A 146 12.07 1.20 -26.55
C GLU A 146 12.25 2.62 -27.08
N GLU A 147 11.56 3.61 -26.51
CA GLU A 147 11.67 5.01 -26.92
C GLU A 147 12.81 5.72 -26.17
N GLY A 148 13.40 5.06 -25.15
CA GLY A 148 14.65 5.47 -24.50
C GLY A 148 14.53 6.71 -23.61
N GLY A 149 13.35 6.95 -23.02
CA GLY A 149 13.05 8.17 -22.27
C GLY A 149 12.46 7.99 -20.86
N GLY A 150 12.15 6.77 -20.42
CA GLY A 150 11.53 6.47 -19.12
C GLY A 150 10.06 6.92 -18.99
N ASP A 151 9.48 7.51 -20.02
CA ASP A 151 8.18 8.21 -19.95
C ASP A 151 7.00 7.37 -20.45
N ASN A 152 7.25 6.24 -21.11
CA ASN A 152 6.21 5.31 -21.56
C ASN A 152 6.79 3.92 -21.85
N PRO A 153 6.83 3.00 -20.87
CA PRO A 153 7.43 1.70 -21.07
C PRO A 153 6.66 0.92 -22.15
N ARG A 154 7.40 0.21 -23.00
CA ARG A 154 6.81 -0.71 -23.96
C ARG A 154 6.24 -1.92 -23.24
N THR A 155 6.98 -2.49 -22.30
CA THR A 155 6.55 -3.67 -21.54
C THR A 155 6.88 -3.51 -20.06
N VAL A 156 6.00 -4.00 -19.20
CA VAL A 156 6.24 -4.17 -17.77
C VAL A 156 5.69 -5.52 -17.34
N ASN A 157 6.54 -6.32 -16.70
CA ASN A 157 6.21 -7.56 -16.02
C ASN A 157 6.62 -7.39 -14.56
N ALA A 158 5.66 -7.15 -13.68
CA ALA A 158 5.90 -6.94 -12.26
C ALA A 158 5.17 -8.00 -11.44
N LYS A 159 5.89 -8.64 -10.52
CA LYS A 159 5.31 -9.48 -9.48
C LYS A 159 5.56 -8.84 -8.14
N THR A 160 4.50 -8.65 -7.38
CA THR A 160 4.58 -8.09 -6.03
C THR A 160 3.85 -8.97 -5.03
N ARG A 161 4.19 -8.79 -3.76
CA ARG A 161 3.50 -9.43 -2.64
C ARG A 161 3.14 -8.38 -1.60
N LEU A 162 1.89 -8.35 -1.18
CA LEU A 162 1.42 -7.54 -0.05
C LEU A 162 1.08 -8.45 1.12
N TYR A 163 1.82 -8.33 2.21
CA TYR A 163 1.51 -9.06 3.44
C TYR A 163 0.38 -8.36 4.21
N SER A 164 -0.46 -9.16 4.88
CA SER A 164 -1.44 -8.62 5.84
C SER A 164 -0.72 -7.83 6.94
N PRO A 165 -1.30 -6.70 7.39
CA PRO A 165 -0.82 -5.98 8.56
C PRO A 165 -1.11 -6.72 9.88
N PHE A 166 -1.94 -7.77 9.84
CA PHE A 166 -2.32 -8.54 11.01
C PHE A 166 -1.49 -9.82 11.16
N GLY A 167 -1.44 -10.33 12.38
CA GLY A 167 -0.84 -11.63 12.72
C GLY A 167 -1.63 -12.84 12.23
N ILE A 168 -2.37 -12.70 11.12
CA ILE A 168 -3.18 -13.75 10.51
C ILE A 168 -2.41 -14.58 9.47
N GLY A 169 -1.17 -14.19 9.15
CA GLY A 169 -0.22 -15.02 8.39
C GLY A 169 -0.47 -15.09 6.87
N THR A 170 -1.32 -14.22 6.32
CA THR A 170 -1.68 -14.19 4.90
C THR A 170 -0.90 -13.12 4.13
N ALA A 171 -0.85 -13.29 2.83
CA ALA A 171 -0.39 -12.29 1.86
C ALA A 171 -1.25 -12.35 0.59
N ILE A 172 -1.05 -11.40 -0.32
CA ILE A 172 -1.61 -11.44 -1.67
C ILE A 172 -0.45 -11.33 -2.64
N ASP A 173 -0.37 -12.30 -3.55
CA ASP A 173 0.56 -12.30 -4.68
C ASP A 173 -0.11 -11.65 -5.89
N PHE A 174 0.62 -10.77 -6.56
CA PHE A 174 0.19 -10.10 -7.78
C PHE A 174 1.12 -10.45 -8.93
N ALA A 175 0.53 -10.61 -10.10
CA ALA A 175 1.24 -10.68 -11.37
C ALA A 175 0.63 -9.67 -12.34
N TYR A 176 1.40 -8.64 -12.64
CA TYR A 176 1.05 -7.55 -13.55
C TYR A 176 1.87 -7.67 -14.83
N ASP A 177 1.16 -7.75 -15.95
CA ASP A 177 1.73 -7.74 -17.29
C ASP A 177 1.12 -6.57 -18.05
N TYR A 178 1.96 -5.75 -18.67
CA TYR A 178 1.59 -4.60 -19.48
C TYR A 178 2.42 -4.58 -20.74
N HIS A 179 1.76 -4.32 -21.87
CA HIS A 179 2.42 -4.04 -23.11
C HIS A 179 1.67 -3.00 -23.91
N TYR A 180 2.41 -2.02 -24.43
CA TYR A 180 1.91 -1.04 -25.36
C TYR A 180 2.96 -0.74 -26.43
N ARG A 181 2.57 -0.94 -27.70
CA ARG A 181 3.37 -0.57 -28.86
C ARG A 181 2.50 0.04 -29.94
N MET A 182 2.80 1.26 -30.32
CA MET A 182 2.17 1.89 -31.49
C MET A 182 2.80 1.33 -32.78
N ARG A 183 1.99 0.82 -33.71
CA ARG A 183 2.46 0.44 -35.06
C ARG A 183 1.88 1.38 -36.10
N MET A 184 2.76 1.92 -36.94
CA MET A 184 2.43 2.87 -38.02
C MET A 184 1.28 2.40 -38.94
N THR A 185 1.19 1.09 -39.21
CA THR A 185 0.30 0.55 -40.26
C THR A 185 -0.75 -0.45 -39.79
N MET A 186 -0.64 -0.98 -38.56
CA MET A 186 -1.52 -2.06 -38.05
C MET A 186 -2.23 -1.72 -36.72
N GLY A 187 -2.25 -0.45 -36.32
CA GLY A 187 -2.83 0.00 -35.05
C GLY A 187 -1.90 -0.22 -33.86
N ALA A 188 -2.42 -0.03 -32.65
CA ALA A 188 -1.66 -0.24 -31.42
C ALA A 188 -1.78 -1.68 -30.93
N GLU A 189 -0.65 -2.34 -30.70
CA GLU A 189 -0.57 -3.58 -29.91
C GLU A 189 -0.66 -3.19 -28.44
N ARG A 190 -1.75 -3.59 -27.79
CA ARG A 190 -1.97 -3.27 -26.40
C ARG A 190 -2.60 -4.45 -25.68
N PHE A 191 -1.95 -4.86 -24.60
CA PHE A 191 -2.51 -5.80 -23.64
C PHE A 191 -2.07 -5.42 -22.24
N SER A 192 -2.89 -5.77 -21.26
CA SER A 192 -2.50 -5.66 -19.86
C SER A 192 -3.33 -6.62 -19.05
N THR A 193 -2.71 -7.36 -18.14
CA THR A 193 -3.40 -8.27 -17.25
C THR A 193 -2.90 -8.02 -15.83
N LEU A 194 -3.83 -7.97 -14.88
CA LEU A 194 -3.50 -8.09 -13.47
C LEU A 194 -4.22 -9.31 -12.91
N VAL A 195 -3.44 -10.21 -12.33
CA VAL A 195 -3.93 -11.38 -11.60
C VAL A 195 -3.48 -11.27 -10.15
N ALA A 196 -4.34 -11.67 -9.23
CA ALA A 196 -4.04 -11.71 -7.80
C ALA A 196 -4.49 -13.05 -7.20
N GLN A 197 -3.77 -13.53 -6.20
CA GLN A 197 -4.15 -14.72 -5.44
C GLN A 197 -3.75 -14.57 -3.97
N VAL A 198 -4.64 -14.99 -3.08
CA VAL A 198 -4.36 -15.05 -1.64
C VAL A 198 -3.36 -16.15 -1.39
N ARG A 199 -2.32 -15.82 -0.62
CA ARG A 199 -1.33 -16.74 -0.09
C ARG A 199 -1.58 -16.95 1.39
N HIS A 200 -1.75 -18.20 1.78
CA HIS A 200 -1.86 -18.63 3.16
C HIS A 200 -0.49 -19.01 3.74
N MET A 201 -0.42 -19.10 5.07
CA MET A 201 0.85 -19.29 5.78
C MET A 201 1.50 -20.65 5.51
N ASP A 202 0.68 -21.68 5.23
CA ASP A 202 1.11 -23.02 4.85
C ASP A 202 1.65 -23.10 3.42
N GLU A 203 1.37 -22.09 2.59
CA GLU A 203 1.91 -21.95 1.23
C GLU A 203 3.22 -21.15 1.22
N MET A 204 3.77 -20.77 2.37
CA MET A 204 5.05 -20.05 2.45
C MET A 204 6.21 -21.02 2.15
N GLU A 205 7.00 -20.68 1.14
CA GLU A 205 8.12 -21.47 0.63
C GLU A 205 9.43 -20.67 0.75
N PRO A 206 10.16 -20.81 1.87
CA PRO A 206 11.42 -20.09 2.09
C PRO A 206 12.50 -20.37 1.04
N SER A 207 12.45 -21.53 0.38
CA SER A 207 13.37 -21.91 -0.69
C SER A 207 13.12 -21.19 -2.02
N ASP A 208 11.91 -20.67 -2.24
CA ASP A 208 11.58 -19.81 -3.38
C ASP A 208 10.82 -18.56 -2.91
N PRO A 209 11.51 -17.62 -2.24
CA PRO A 209 10.85 -16.47 -1.63
C PRO A 209 10.20 -15.54 -2.65
N ARG A 210 10.65 -15.60 -3.92
CA ARG A 210 10.15 -14.79 -5.04
C ARG A 210 9.06 -15.48 -5.85
N GLY A 211 8.75 -16.75 -5.58
CA GLY A 211 7.69 -17.49 -6.25
C GLY A 211 6.35 -16.76 -6.14
N CYS A 212 5.61 -16.62 -7.23
CA CYS A 212 4.30 -15.95 -7.27
C CYS A 212 3.21 -16.97 -7.56
N ILE A 213 2.32 -17.22 -6.59
CA ILE A 213 1.28 -18.25 -6.74
C ILE A 213 0.13 -17.84 -7.67
N ALA A 214 0.00 -16.54 -7.99
CA ALA A 214 -1.06 -16.06 -8.88
C ALA A 214 -0.88 -16.53 -10.35
N VAL A 215 0.30 -17.03 -10.71
CA VAL A 215 0.63 -17.49 -12.05
C VAL A 215 1.40 -18.80 -12.05
N ARG A 216 1.23 -19.56 -13.13
CA ARG A 216 2.00 -20.77 -13.44
C ARG A 216 2.57 -20.71 -14.84
N LYS A 217 3.67 -21.43 -15.04
CA LYS A 217 4.26 -21.64 -16.37
C LYS A 217 3.59 -22.83 -17.05
N ASP A 218 3.13 -22.65 -18.28
CA ASP A 218 2.63 -23.75 -19.09
C ASP A 218 3.78 -24.58 -19.69
N LYS A 219 3.44 -25.63 -20.46
CA LYS A 219 4.43 -26.51 -21.12
C LYS A 219 5.40 -25.78 -22.07
N ARG A 220 5.09 -24.54 -22.47
CA ARG A 220 5.91 -23.69 -23.35
C ARG A 220 6.66 -22.61 -22.56
N GLY A 221 6.56 -22.62 -21.22
CA GLY A 221 7.15 -21.61 -20.35
C GLY A 221 6.38 -20.30 -20.30
N LEU A 222 5.17 -20.22 -20.87
CA LEU A 222 4.36 -19.00 -20.85
C LEU A 222 3.60 -18.90 -19.53
N GLU A 223 3.62 -17.72 -18.92
CA GLU A 223 2.87 -17.47 -17.70
C GLU A 223 1.37 -17.39 -17.99
N LYS A 224 0.60 -18.08 -17.15
CA LYS A 224 -0.86 -18.07 -17.16
C LYS A 224 -1.37 -17.93 -15.74
N PRO A 225 -2.56 -17.34 -15.55
CA PRO A 225 -3.24 -17.39 -14.27
C PRO A 225 -3.29 -18.81 -13.71
N GLU A 226 -2.94 -18.97 -12.43
CA GLU A 226 -3.13 -20.21 -11.69
C GLU A 226 -4.63 -20.46 -11.44
N GLU A 227 -4.98 -21.72 -11.17
CA GLU A 227 -6.32 -22.06 -10.70
C GLU A 227 -6.60 -21.40 -9.34
N GLY A 228 -7.73 -20.70 -9.23
CA GLY A 228 -8.08 -19.90 -8.06
C GLY A 228 -7.64 -18.44 -8.13
N ALA A 229 -6.71 -18.08 -9.03
CA ALA A 229 -6.29 -16.70 -9.18
C ALA A 229 -7.41 -15.81 -9.76
N VAL A 230 -7.62 -14.63 -9.16
CA VAL A 230 -8.60 -13.65 -9.64
C VAL A 230 -7.94 -12.68 -10.60
N LYS A 231 -8.51 -12.59 -11.80
CA LYS A 231 -8.12 -11.56 -12.77
C LYS A 231 -8.79 -10.22 -12.41
N LEU A 232 -8.03 -9.32 -11.79
CA LEU A 232 -8.50 -7.99 -11.37
C LEU A 232 -8.78 -7.08 -12.57
N HIS A 233 -7.93 -7.14 -13.62
CA HIS A 233 -8.21 -6.52 -14.91
C HIS A 233 -7.63 -7.27 -16.10
N ASN A 234 -8.22 -7.02 -17.26
CA ASN A 234 -7.77 -7.57 -18.54
C ASN A 234 -8.00 -6.54 -19.65
N MET A 235 -6.94 -6.19 -20.36
CA MET A 235 -6.97 -5.41 -21.57
C MET A 235 -6.51 -6.27 -22.73
N LYS A 236 -7.32 -6.36 -23.78
CA LYS A 236 -6.94 -6.98 -25.06
C LYS A 236 -7.39 -6.07 -26.19
N GLY A 237 -6.44 -5.41 -26.84
CA GLY A 237 -6.75 -4.37 -27.80
C GLY A 237 -7.48 -3.21 -27.13
N ALA A 238 -8.57 -2.72 -27.71
CA ALA A 238 -9.34 -1.59 -27.18
C ALA A 238 -10.18 -1.90 -25.95
N THR A 239 -10.41 -3.18 -25.67
CA THR A 239 -11.36 -3.61 -24.65
C THR A 239 -10.64 -3.78 -23.32
N ILE A 240 -11.11 -3.04 -22.31
CA ILE A 240 -10.69 -3.18 -20.91
C ILE A 240 -11.86 -3.76 -20.12
N SER A 241 -11.62 -4.89 -19.46
CA SER A 241 -12.52 -5.49 -18.49
C SER A 241 -11.86 -5.56 -17.13
N GLY A 242 -12.68 -5.75 -16.10
CA GLY A 242 -12.23 -5.82 -14.72
C GLY A 242 -13.16 -6.71 -13.93
N THR A 243 -12.76 -7.02 -12.70
CA THR A 243 -13.41 -8.02 -11.85
C THR A 243 -14.78 -7.58 -11.32
N ALA A 244 -15.46 -8.47 -10.61
CA ALA A 244 -16.70 -8.22 -9.91
C ALA A 244 -16.43 -7.93 -8.42
N ALA A 245 -17.29 -7.13 -7.77
CA ALA A 245 -17.13 -6.76 -6.36
C ALA A 245 -17.03 -7.98 -5.41
N LYS A 246 -17.76 -9.06 -5.71
CA LYS A 246 -17.71 -10.30 -4.90
C LYS A 246 -16.32 -10.96 -4.88
N ASN A 247 -15.56 -10.85 -5.98
CA ASN A 247 -14.21 -11.40 -6.07
C ASN A 247 -13.19 -10.48 -5.39
N LEU A 248 -13.57 -9.25 -5.02
CA LEU A 248 -12.70 -8.37 -4.26
C LEU A 248 -12.80 -8.69 -2.76
N ALA A 249 -13.99 -9.07 -2.27
CA ALA A 249 -14.23 -9.31 -0.85
C ALA A 249 -13.29 -10.34 -0.21
N GLU A 250 -12.88 -11.38 -0.94
CA GLU A 250 -11.91 -12.38 -0.45
C GLU A 250 -10.54 -11.76 -0.09
N PHE A 251 -10.12 -10.71 -0.80
CA PHE A 251 -8.87 -10.02 -0.50
C PHE A 251 -8.97 -9.12 0.73
N GLU A 252 -10.18 -8.62 1.02
CA GLU A 252 -10.43 -7.87 2.25
C GLU A 252 -10.31 -8.79 3.46
N GLU A 253 -10.93 -9.97 3.39
CA GLU A 253 -10.86 -10.98 4.44
C GLU A 253 -9.41 -11.47 4.61
N ALA A 254 -8.71 -11.72 3.50
CA ALA A 254 -7.32 -12.13 3.54
C ALA A 254 -6.39 -11.06 4.13
N LEU A 255 -6.61 -9.76 3.90
CA LEU A 255 -5.74 -8.72 4.47
C LEU A 255 -6.15 -8.32 5.87
N PHE A 256 -7.45 -8.22 6.15
CA PHE A 256 -7.98 -7.52 7.31
C PHE A 256 -8.82 -8.40 8.24
N ASP A 257 -8.98 -9.69 7.94
CA ASP A 257 -9.80 -10.61 8.75
C ASP A 257 -11.24 -10.08 8.99
N CYS A 258 -11.76 -9.32 8.01
CA CYS A 258 -13.09 -8.74 8.05
C CYS A 258 -13.66 -8.62 6.64
N SER A 259 -14.96 -8.29 6.54
CA SER A 259 -15.60 -8.00 5.25
C SER A 259 -16.49 -6.77 5.34
N GLY A 260 -16.55 -6.03 4.24
CA GLY A 260 -17.45 -4.88 4.08
C GLY A 260 -17.01 -3.62 4.82
N TRP A 261 -15.78 -3.55 5.32
CA TRP A 261 -15.17 -2.32 5.84
C TRP A 261 -14.82 -1.37 4.70
N LEU A 262 -14.09 -1.88 3.72
CA LEU A 262 -13.68 -1.14 2.53
C LEU A 262 -14.71 -1.32 1.42
N SER A 263 -15.00 -0.24 0.70
CA SER A 263 -15.80 -0.39 -0.51
C SER A 263 -15.05 -1.20 -1.58
N PRO A 264 -15.76 -1.85 -2.52
CA PRO A 264 -15.11 -2.50 -3.66
C PRO A 264 -14.22 -1.54 -4.47
N ARG A 265 -14.57 -0.25 -4.48
CA ARG A 265 -13.77 0.79 -5.12
C ARG A 265 -12.43 0.97 -4.39
N LYS A 266 -12.48 1.12 -3.06
CA LYS A 266 -11.28 1.28 -2.25
C LYS A 266 -10.37 0.06 -2.34
N LEU A 267 -10.95 -1.12 -2.22
CA LEU A 267 -10.20 -2.37 -2.28
C LEU A 267 -9.53 -2.54 -3.66
N TYR A 268 -10.23 -2.19 -4.74
CA TYR A 268 -9.61 -2.16 -6.07
C TYR A 268 -8.43 -1.16 -6.16
N ASP A 269 -8.58 0.03 -5.59
CA ASP A 269 -7.50 1.04 -5.57
C ASP A 269 -6.28 0.55 -4.76
N LEU A 270 -6.50 -0.09 -3.60
CA LEU A 270 -5.46 -0.71 -2.77
C LEU A 270 -4.74 -1.82 -3.52
N LEU A 271 -5.48 -2.78 -4.10
CA LEU A 271 -4.90 -3.93 -4.82
C LEU A 271 -4.15 -3.49 -6.08
N SER A 272 -4.66 -2.48 -6.79
CA SER A 272 -3.99 -1.95 -7.98
C SER A 272 -2.69 -1.21 -7.62
N ALA A 273 -2.68 -0.47 -6.51
CA ALA A 273 -1.47 0.18 -6.00
C ALA A 273 -0.44 -0.86 -5.55
N ALA A 274 -0.86 -1.89 -4.81
CA ALA A 274 0.00 -2.99 -4.39
C ALA A 274 0.59 -3.76 -5.59
N ALA A 275 -0.19 -3.93 -6.65
CA ALA A 275 0.26 -4.50 -7.91
C ALA A 275 1.06 -3.53 -8.79
N THR A 276 1.33 -2.31 -8.33
CA THR A 276 2.08 -1.25 -9.03
C THR A 276 1.46 -0.77 -10.35
N VAL A 277 0.17 -1.00 -10.58
CA VAL A 277 -0.52 -0.60 -11.81
C VAL A 277 -0.57 0.92 -11.94
N GLY A 278 -0.13 1.45 -13.08
CA GLY A 278 -0.13 2.89 -13.35
C GLY A 278 0.98 3.66 -12.62
N HIS A 279 1.96 2.94 -12.05
CA HIS A 279 3.14 3.56 -11.45
C HIS A 279 4.26 3.77 -12.47
N TYR A 280 4.32 2.98 -13.53
CA TYR A 280 5.44 2.96 -14.49
C TYR A 280 5.30 3.97 -15.64
N HIS A 281 4.67 5.12 -15.45
CA HIS A 281 4.37 6.08 -16.54
C HIS A 281 3.64 5.47 -17.76
N GLU A 282 2.92 4.35 -17.57
CA GLU A 282 2.18 3.66 -18.62
C GLU A 282 1.20 4.61 -19.34
N ALA A 283 1.29 4.74 -20.67
CA ALA A 283 0.38 5.59 -21.45
C ALA A 283 -1.12 5.27 -21.22
N LEU A 284 -1.44 4.02 -20.88
CA LEU A 284 -2.81 3.56 -20.65
C LEU A 284 -3.13 3.27 -19.18
N GLY A 285 -2.21 3.49 -18.24
CA GLY A 285 -2.39 3.11 -16.84
C GLY A 285 -3.63 3.73 -16.21
N ARG A 286 -3.86 5.04 -16.44
CA ARG A 286 -5.07 5.75 -15.97
C ARG A 286 -6.35 5.16 -16.56
N ASP A 287 -6.33 4.86 -17.85
CA ASP A 287 -7.48 4.33 -18.59
C ASP A 287 -7.85 2.92 -18.13
N ILE A 288 -6.83 2.10 -17.84
CA ILE A 288 -6.96 0.77 -17.26
C ILE A 288 -7.64 0.89 -15.89
N LEU A 289 -7.08 1.69 -14.98
CA LEU A 289 -7.65 1.88 -13.64
C LEU A 289 -9.10 2.37 -13.70
N GLU A 290 -9.40 3.34 -14.59
CA GLU A 290 -10.74 3.90 -14.75
C GLU A 290 -11.75 2.85 -15.24
N LYS A 291 -11.45 2.18 -16.34
CA LYS A 291 -12.39 1.26 -16.99
C LYS A 291 -12.47 -0.09 -16.30
N ALA A 292 -11.41 -0.55 -15.63
CA ALA A 292 -11.39 -1.85 -14.99
C ALA A 292 -12.11 -1.84 -13.63
N GLY A 293 -11.90 -0.84 -12.78
CA GLY A 293 -12.50 -0.80 -11.44
C GLY A 293 -13.05 0.56 -11.04
N ARG A 294 -12.32 1.65 -11.22
CA ARG A 294 -12.69 2.97 -10.67
C ARG A 294 -14.05 3.47 -11.15
N GLY A 295 -14.31 3.44 -12.45
CA GLY A 295 -15.59 3.86 -13.02
C GLY A 295 -16.75 2.91 -12.71
N LYS A 296 -16.45 1.65 -12.35
CA LYS A 296 -17.44 0.60 -12.06
C LYS A 296 -17.91 0.59 -10.62
N PHE A 297 -16.99 0.77 -9.68
CA PHE A 297 -17.29 0.70 -8.25
C PHE A 297 -17.49 2.09 -7.65
N LYS A 298 -18.33 2.16 -6.63
CA LYS A 298 -18.56 3.37 -5.85
C LYS A 298 -17.94 3.21 -4.47
N MET A 299 -17.39 4.29 -3.94
CA MET A 299 -16.94 4.37 -2.56
C MET A 299 -18.12 4.31 -1.59
N PHE A 300 -17.88 3.86 -0.38
CA PHE A 300 -18.83 3.98 0.72
C PHE A 300 -18.93 5.43 1.19
N GLN A 301 -19.98 5.72 1.96
CA GLN A 301 -20.15 7.03 2.56
C GLN A 301 -18.97 7.34 3.50
N GLY A 302 -18.35 8.52 3.31
CA GLY A 302 -17.24 9.01 4.14
C GLY A 302 -15.85 8.63 3.62
N GLU A 303 -15.76 7.70 2.67
CA GLU A 303 -14.48 7.31 2.08
C GLU A 303 -13.94 8.36 1.08
N THR A 304 -12.61 8.54 1.06
CA THR A 304 -11.86 9.45 0.15
C THR A 304 -10.67 8.72 -0.51
N ASP A 305 -9.84 9.34 -1.35
CA ASP A 305 -8.62 8.66 -1.83
C ASP A 305 -7.49 8.61 -0.77
N GLY A 306 -7.68 9.24 0.39
CA GLY A 306 -6.76 9.30 1.52
C GLY A 306 -5.45 10.04 1.26
N ARG A 307 -5.31 10.72 0.11
CA ARG A 307 -4.09 11.45 -0.24
C ARG A 307 -3.94 12.72 0.58
N SER A 308 -5.05 13.42 0.84
CA SER A 308 -5.06 14.59 1.72
C SER A 308 -4.73 14.22 3.16
N GLU A 309 -5.31 13.13 3.63
CA GLU A 309 -5.22 12.62 5.00
C GLU A 309 -3.81 12.09 5.30
N GLY A 310 -3.17 11.45 4.31
CA GLY A 310 -1.79 10.97 4.44
C GLY A 310 -0.70 11.99 4.11
N LYS A 311 -1.05 13.22 3.70
CA LYS A 311 -0.08 14.18 3.14
C LYS A 311 1.00 14.58 4.14
N ASP A 312 0.60 14.93 5.36
CA ASP A 312 1.51 15.42 6.38
C ASP A 312 2.46 14.31 6.86
N GLU A 313 1.94 13.09 7.05
CA GLU A 313 2.77 11.93 7.39
C GLU A 313 3.74 11.58 6.24
N ALA A 314 3.28 11.61 4.99
CA ALA A 314 4.14 11.37 3.84
C ALA A 314 5.27 12.39 3.72
N ALA A 315 5.01 13.67 4.02
CA ALA A 315 6.04 14.70 4.06
C ALA A 315 7.09 14.44 5.15
N LYS A 316 6.64 14.16 6.38
CA LYS A 316 7.53 13.81 7.50
C LYS A 316 8.37 12.56 7.21
N LEU A 317 7.80 11.57 6.54
CA LEU A 317 8.53 10.37 6.13
C LEU A 317 9.57 10.64 5.07
N ALA A 318 9.26 11.47 4.08
CA ALA A 318 10.23 11.85 3.07
C ALA A 318 11.43 12.60 3.67
N GLU A 319 11.20 13.43 4.69
CA GLU A 319 12.27 14.09 5.46
C GLU A 319 13.09 13.08 6.28
N ALA A 320 12.41 12.20 7.02
CA ALA A 320 13.08 11.20 7.85
C ALA A 320 13.89 10.18 7.01
N GLU A 321 13.41 9.84 5.81
CA GLU A 321 14.10 8.92 4.90
C GLU A 321 15.40 9.50 4.36
N GLN A 322 15.50 10.81 4.15
CA GLN A 322 16.76 11.48 3.75
C GLN A 322 17.87 11.35 4.81
N LEU A 323 17.47 11.12 6.07
CA LEU A 323 18.38 10.94 7.20
C LEU A 323 18.59 9.47 7.56
N ALA A 324 17.83 8.56 6.94
CA ALA A 324 17.85 7.14 7.25
C ALA A 324 19.05 6.45 6.57
N ASN A 325 19.59 5.43 7.23
CA ASN A 325 20.58 4.55 6.64
C ASN A 325 19.91 3.65 5.59
N ASP A 326 20.57 3.43 4.45
CA ASP A 326 20.14 2.55 3.36
C ASP A 326 20.43 1.06 3.63
N ALA A 327 20.90 0.71 4.83
CA ALA A 327 21.22 -0.67 5.20
C ALA A 327 19.99 -1.60 5.30
N ASP A 328 18.80 -1.05 5.50
CA ASP A 328 17.55 -1.82 5.61
C ASP A 328 16.85 -1.94 4.25
N SER A 329 16.05 -3.01 4.10
CA SER A 329 15.14 -3.14 2.96
C SER A 329 14.18 -1.95 2.90
N LEU A 330 13.81 -1.51 1.69
CA LEU A 330 12.90 -0.37 1.54
C LEU A 330 11.58 -0.58 2.33
N PRO A 331 10.93 -1.77 2.30
CA PRO A 331 9.72 -2.00 3.10
C PRO A 331 9.97 -1.88 4.62
N LEU A 332 11.04 -2.46 5.15
CA LEU A 332 11.37 -2.35 6.58
C LEU A 332 11.70 -0.91 6.99
N ARG A 333 12.47 -0.19 6.17
CA ARG A 333 12.78 1.22 6.40
C ARG A 333 11.50 2.05 6.47
N LEU A 334 10.58 1.89 5.52
CA LEU A 334 9.31 2.60 5.50
C LEU A 334 8.45 2.29 6.73
N LEU A 335 8.45 1.03 7.22
CA LEU A 335 7.77 0.65 8.45
C LEU A 335 8.38 1.34 9.67
N SER A 336 9.70 1.23 9.84
CA SER A 336 10.42 1.76 10.99
C SER A 336 10.26 3.27 11.10
N LEU A 337 10.39 3.99 9.98
CA LEU A 337 10.18 5.44 9.94
C LEU A 337 8.74 5.81 10.28
N ALA A 338 7.75 5.08 9.74
CA ALA A 338 6.33 5.32 10.02
C ALA A 338 5.98 5.14 11.50
N LYS A 339 6.62 4.19 12.19
CA LYS A 339 6.45 3.99 13.63
C LYS A 339 7.14 5.05 14.48
N ALA A 340 8.33 5.51 14.08
CA ALA A 340 9.06 6.53 14.82
C ALA A 340 8.28 7.86 14.89
N LEU A 341 7.49 8.17 13.86
CA LEU A 341 6.62 9.35 13.86
C LEU A 341 5.56 9.33 14.95
N ASP A 342 5.11 8.15 15.37
CA ASP A 342 4.13 7.97 16.45
C ASP A 342 4.74 8.37 17.81
N SER A 343 5.92 7.82 18.10
CA SER A 343 6.65 8.09 19.36
C SER A 343 7.07 9.55 19.54
N SER A 344 7.13 10.32 18.45
CA SER A 344 7.52 11.73 18.48
C SER A 344 6.36 12.67 18.86
N GLN A 345 5.10 12.23 18.75
CA GLN A 345 3.93 13.04 19.09
C GLN A 345 3.64 13.05 20.60
N ASP A 346 3.95 11.97 21.31
CA ASP A 346 3.78 11.88 22.76
C ASP A 346 4.80 12.74 23.55
N GLY A 347 5.94 13.06 22.94
CA GLY A 347 7.00 13.87 23.56
C GLY A 347 6.74 15.38 23.61
N GLN A 348 5.73 15.89 22.90
CA GLN A 348 5.44 17.33 22.81
C GLN A 348 4.27 17.82 23.68
N GLN A 349 3.56 16.94 24.40
CA GLN A 349 2.40 17.34 25.23
C GLN A 349 2.70 17.60 26.71
N HIS A 350 3.97 17.58 27.16
CA HIS A 350 4.31 17.80 28.58
C HIS A 350 5.34 18.93 28.79
N THR A 351 5.07 20.13 28.30
CA THR A 351 5.77 21.35 28.78
C THR A 351 4.85 22.58 28.80
N SER A 352 3.78 22.54 29.59
CA SER A 352 3.18 23.77 30.10
C SER A 352 2.19 23.45 31.20
N GLU A 353 2.65 23.40 32.45
CA GLU A 353 2.00 24.03 33.61
C GLU A 353 2.95 23.91 34.82
N ASP A 354 2.93 24.97 35.64
CA ASP A 354 3.62 25.16 36.92
C ASP A 354 5.12 25.47 36.93
N GLY A 355 5.40 26.78 36.90
CA GLY A 355 6.65 27.38 37.36
C GLY A 355 6.37 28.71 38.03
N ALA A 356 5.73 28.67 39.19
CA ALA A 356 5.52 29.81 40.07
C ALA A 356 6.87 30.41 40.51
N LEU A 357 6.87 31.74 40.58
CA LEU A 357 7.91 32.60 41.14
C LEU A 357 8.39 32.10 42.50
N VAL A 358 9.71 31.91 42.63
CA VAL A 358 10.40 32.02 43.92
C VAL A 358 11.65 32.86 43.70
N ASP A 359 11.59 34.08 44.22
CA ASP A 359 12.73 34.94 44.50
C ASP A 359 13.65 34.27 45.53
N VAL A 360 14.94 34.14 45.21
CA VAL A 360 15.99 34.04 46.23
C VAL A 360 17.14 34.93 45.81
N GLU A 361 17.26 36.03 46.55
CA GLU A 361 18.42 36.91 46.57
C GLU A 361 19.57 36.29 47.39
N GLN A 362 20.77 36.71 46.96
CA GLN A 362 21.98 36.98 47.73
C GLN A 362 23.09 35.91 47.93
N GLU A 363 24.24 36.33 47.38
CA GLU A 363 25.58 36.43 47.98
C GLU A 363 26.47 35.20 48.13
N GLY A 364 27.61 35.26 47.42
CA GLY A 364 28.89 35.38 48.12
C GLY A 364 30.05 34.53 47.61
N THR A 365 31.16 35.21 47.32
CA THR A 365 32.58 34.78 47.39
C THR A 365 33.08 33.82 46.28
N SER A 366 33.88 34.30 45.32
CA SER A 366 35.33 34.65 45.34
C SER A 366 36.26 33.43 45.37
N GLY A 367 37.10 33.28 44.34
CA GLY A 367 38.19 32.32 44.33
C GLY A 367 38.88 32.25 42.97
N ASP A 368 39.91 33.08 42.82
CA ASP A 368 40.83 33.17 41.69
C ASP A 368 41.66 31.90 41.43
N ALA A 369 42.16 31.85 40.19
CA ALA A 369 43.51 31.44 39.78
C ALA A 369 43.80 30.02 39.26
N VAL A 370 44.17 30.00 37.96
CA VAL A 370 45.42 29.44 37.38
C VAL A 370 45.51 27.91 37.28
N GLU A 371 45.57 27.36 36.06
CA GLU A 371 46.83 27.06 35.34
C GLU A 371 46.57 26.55 33.91
N GLU A 372 47.55 26.79 33.05
CA GLU A 372 47.55 26.73 31.59
C GLU A 372 48.03 25.32 31.05
N PRO A 373 48.28 25.11 29.75
CA PRO A 373 47.95 23.87 29.04
C PRO A 373 49.16 22.97 28.77
N THR A 374 48.90 21.72 28.34
CA THR A 374 49.88 20.97 27.55
C THR A 374 49.21 20.14 26.46
N ALA A 375 49.54 20.51 25.23
CA ALA A 375 49.42 19.70 24.04
C ALA A 375 50.46 18.57 24.05
N THR A 376 50.11 17.44 23.44
CA THR A 376 51.08 16.58 22.74
C THR A 376 50.40 15.92 21.57
N ASN A 377 50.78 16.38 20.37
CA ASN A 377 50.85 15.57 19.16
C ASN A 377 51.63 14.29 19.44
N LEU A 378 51.25 13.19 18.79
CA LEU A 378 52.22 12.27 18.18
C LEU A 378 51.53 11.59 17.00
N ASP A 379 52.08 11.89 15.84
CA ASP A 379 51.86 11.23 14.56
C ASP A 379 52.34 9.77 14.59
N GLU A 380 51.84 9.04 13.59
CA GLU A 380 52.63 8.16 12.72
C GLU A 380 52.70 6.63 13.02
N PRO A 381 53.03 5.78 12.02
CA PRO A 381 52.05 5.11 11.17
C PRO A 381 52.28 3.59 11.06
N PHE A 382 51.39 2.86 10.37
CA PHE A 382 51.71 1.71 9.52
C PHE A 382 50.68 1.52 8.41
#